data_AF-A0A1B7NQT6-F1
#
_entry.id   AF-A0A1B7NQT6-F1
#
_cell.length_a   1.000
_cell.length_b   1.000
_cell.length_c   1.000
_cell.angle_alpha   90.00
_cell.angle_beta   90.00
_cell.angle_gamma   90.00
#
_symmetry.space_group_name_H-M   'P 1'
#
loop_
_entity.id
_entity.type
_entity.pdbx_description
1 polymer ?
#
loop_
_entity_poly.entity_id
_entity_poly.type
_entity_poly.pdbx_seq_one_letter_code
_entity_poly.pdbx_strand_id
1 'polypeptide(L)'
;MTADESSSKSVTATLPGGKGIRKCFKVTRTPRKRREPKADKAGRKRWVKHGQILPQRCLVTTDMRDELECRFYELEFSRQLQFLECLRCNLRTACDYYEWVKMGVAQIHLDRLPGTAVKCLFQFLKKHDLMDWEEPGAADEDTKERMRGSNAETRRYIAELKEKVRSGLVDSGSP
;
A
#
# COMPACT_ATOMS: atom_id res chain seq x y z
N MET A 1 29.42 51.89 -27.86
CA MET A 1 27.95 51.92 -27.83
C MET A 1 27.51 51.52 -26.45
N THR A 2 26.60 52.31 -25.90
CA THR A 2 26.18 52.46 -24.50
C THR A 2 25.17 51.42 -24.03
N ALA A 3 25.07 51.29 -22.69
CA ALA A 3 23.89 50.93 -21.88
C ALA A 3 23.40 49.46 -21.97
N ASP A 4 22.81 48.82 -20.95
CA ASP A 4 22.35 49.17 -19.59
C ASP A 4 22.05 47.80 -18.94
N GLU A 5 22.59 47.44 -17.78
CA GLU A 5 22.02 47.63 -16.44
C GLU A 5 20.50 47.50 -16.26
N SER A 6 20.13 46.61 -15.33
CA SER A 6 19.11 46.81 -14.30
C SER A 6 17.62 46.52 -14.56
N SER A 7 17.08 45.76 -13.60
CA SER A 7 15.85 46.04 -12.85
C SER A 7 14.66 45.11 -13.08
N SER A 8 14.46 44.29 -12.03
CA SER A 8 13.23 43.68 -11.58
C SER A 8 11.99 44.59 -11.72
N LYS A 9 10.88 44.04 -12.22
CA LYS A 9 9.52 44.48 -11.87
C LYS A 9 8.59 43.27 -11.77
N SER A 10 8.29 42.88 -10.53
CA SER A 10 7.13 42.07 -10.19
C SER A 10 5.86 42.85 -10.52
N VAL A 11 5.08 42.35 -11.47
CA VAL A 11 3.80 42.95 -11.84
C VAL A 11 2.74 42.50 -10.83
N THR A 12 2.41 43.39 -9.91
CA THR A 12 1.28 43.26 -8.98
C THR A 12 -0.01 43.55 -9.75
N ALA A 13 -0.79 42.52 -10.06
CA ALA A 13 -2.16 42.70 -10.54
C ALA A 13 -3.07 43.06 -9.36
N THR A 14 -3.40 44.36 -9.25
CA THR A 14 -4.45 44.86 -8.37
C THR A 14 -5.71 45.06 -9.22
N LEU A 15 -6.80 44.36 -8.89
CA LEU A 15 -8.13 44.70 -9.41
C LEU A 15 -9.01 45.29 -8.29
N PRO A 16 -9.73 46.39 -8.57
CA PRO A 16 -10.52 47.11 -7.59
C PRO A 16 -11.97 46.60 -7.52
N GLY A 17 -12.64 46.82 -6.38
CA GLY A 17 -14.10 46.78 -6.31
C GLY A 17 -14.65 45.94 -5.17
N GLY A 18 -15.07 46.62 -4.10
CA GLY A 18 -15.55 46.01 -2.86
C GLY A 18 -16.92 45.32 -2.97
N LYS A 19 -17.16 44.42 -2.00
CA LYS A 19 -18.25 44.52 -1.01
C LYS A 19 -18.06 43.40 -0.01
N GLY A 20 -17.98 43.78 1.27
CA GLY A 20 -17.63 42.87 2.34
C GLY A 20 -18.69 41.81 2.61
N ILE A 21 -18.26 40.71 3.23
CA ILE A 21 -18.93 40.15 4.39
C ILE A 21 -17.83 39.71 5.36
N ARG A 22 -17.67 40.43 6.48
CA ARG A 22 -17.01 39.88 7.69
C ARG A 22 -17.90 38.76 8.22
N LYS A 23 -17.65 37.50 7.86
CA LYS A 23 -18.23 36.37 8.61
C LYS A 23 -17.32 36.07 9.79
N CYS A 24 -17.62 36.71 10.92
CA CYS A 24 -17.15 36.27 12.23
C CYS A 24 -17.74 34.88 12.50
N PHE A 25 -16.98 33.82 12.22
CA PHE A 25 -17.31 32.50 12.75
C PHE A 25 -16.98 32.51 14.25
N LYS A 26 -17.99 32.86 15.06
CA LYS A 26 -18.01 32.52 16.48
C LYS A 26 -17.99 31.00 16.57
N VAL A 27 -16.82 30.41 16.79
CA VAL A 27 -16.70 29.02 17.19
C VAL A 27 -17.17 28.92 18.63
N THR A 28 -18.48 28.74 18.83
CA THR A 28 -19.01 28.29 20.11
C THR A 28 -18.58 26.83 20.31
N ARG A 29 -17.39 26.63 20.90
CA ARG A 29 -16.97 25.34 21.44
C ARG A 29 -17.92 24.99 22.58
N THR A 30 -18.96 24.20 22.29
CA THR A 30 -19.69 23.51 23.34
C THR A 30 -18.76 22.45 23.94
N PRO A 31 -18.51 22.47 25.27
CA PRO A 31 -17.67 21.44 25.88
C PRO A 31 -18.43 20.11 25.85
N ARG A 32 -17.78 19.09 25.27
CA ARG A 32 -18.29 17.72 25.22
C ARG A 32 -18.45 17.22 26.66
N LYS A 33 -19.69 16.98 27.09
CA LYS A 33 -20.01 16.43 28.42
C LYS A 33 -19.21 15.14 28.65
N ARG A 34 -18.29 15.18 29.61
CA ARG A 34 -17.55 14.03 30.13
C ARG A 34 -18.57 13.12 30.81
N ARG A 35 -18.82 11.92 30.28
CA ARG A 35 -19.54 10.90 31.03
C ARG A 35 -18.58 10.36 32.10
N GLU A 36 -18.95 10.52 33.35
CA GLU A 36 -18.19 10.01 34.49
C GLU A 36 -18.16 8.48 34.47
N PRO A 37 -17.02 7.86 34.85
CA PRO A 37 -16.98 6.42 35.06
C PRO A 37 -17.64 6.10 36.41
N LYS A 38 -18.72 5.31 36.40
CA LYS A 38 -19.22 4.67 37.62
C LYS A 38 -18.23 3.59 38.03
N ALA A 39 -17.64 3.76 39.22
CA ALA A 39 -16.90 2.73 39.92
C ALA A 39 -17.86 1.75 40.64
N ASP A 40 -17.31 0.55 40.83
CA ASP A 40 -17.72 -0.53 41.73
C ASP A 40 -19.03 -1.30 41.47
N LYS A 41 -18.85 -2.56 41.00
CA LYS A 41 -19.10 -3.71 41.88
C LYS A 41 -18.05 -4.80 41.66
N ALA A 42 -17.52 -5.26 42.78
CA ALA A 42 -16.61 -6.39 42.94
C ALA A 42 -17.17 -7.69 42.34
N GLY A 43 -16.26 -8.52 41.83
CA GLY A 43 -16.58 -9.87 41.37
C GLY A 43 -15.40 -10.54 40.68
N ARG A 44 -14.29 -10.74 41.40
CA ARG A 44 -13.26 -11.72 40.99
C ARG A 44 -13.92 -13.09 40.86
N LYS A 45 -14.11 -13.59 39.64
CA LYS A 45 -14.02 -15.01 39.32
C LYS A 45 -13.27 -15.16 38.00
N ARG A 46 -12.21 -15.96 38.08
CA ARG A 46 -11.20 -16.17 37.05
C ARG A 46 -11.34 -17.61 36.57
N TRP A 47 -11.47 -17.77 35.24
CA TRP A 47 -11.27 -19.00 34.44
C TRP A 47 -12.32 -20.13 34.66
N VAL A 48 -12.75 -20.95 33.70
CA VAL A 48 -12.53 -21.16 32.26
C VAL A 48 -13.88 -21.62 31.71
N LYS A 49 -14.38 -21.08 30.59
CA LYS A 49 -15.29 -21.83 29.72
C LYS A 49 -14.84 -21.69 28.28
N HIS A 50 -14.55 -22.86 27.73
CA HIS A 50 -14.23 -23.19 26.35
C HIS A 50 -14.89 -22.31 25.28
N GLY A 51 -14.15 -22.05 24.20
CA GLY A 51 -14.71 -22.14 22.86
C GLY A 51 -15.21 -20.86 22.20
N GLN A 52 -14.72 -19.67 22.58
CA GLN A 52 -14.81 -18.53 21.67
C GLN A 52 -13.52 -18.44 20.87
N ILE A 53 -13.54 -19.07 19.69
CA ILE A 53 -12.73 -18.60 18.56
C ILE A 53 -13.15 -17.15 18.38
N LEU A 54 -12.32 -16.20 18.87
CA LEU A 54 -12.42 -14.83 18.40
C LEU A 54 -12.49 -14.92 16.87
N PRO A 55 -13.44 -14.26 16.18
CA PRO A 55 -13.38 -14.18 14.74
C PRO A 55 -11.97 -13.69 14.41
N GLN A 56 -11.19 -14.58 13.82
CA GLN A 56 -9.78 -14.42 13.55
C GLN A 56 -9.71 -13.20 12.65
N ARG A 57 -9.43 -12.02 13.22
CA ARG A 57 -9.26 -10.78 12.45
C ARG A 57 -8.15 -11.10 11.46
N CYS A 58 -8.51 -11.40 10.20
CA CYS A 58 -7.72 -12.25 9.29
C CYS A 58 -6.23 -12.02 9.48
N LEU A 59 -5.56 -12.95 10.15
CA LEU A 59 -4.11 -12.94 10.23
C LEU A 59 -3.63 -13.22 8.82
N VAL A 60 -2.75 -12.37 8.29
CA VAL A 60 -2.17 -12.61 6.97
C VAL A 60 -1.28 -13.83 7.08
N THR A 61 -1.63 -14.88 6.34
CA THR A 61 -0.88 -16.14 6.30
C THR A 61 0.22 -16.08 5.25
N THR A 62 1.15 -17.03 5.28
CA THR A 62 2.15 -17.20 4.22
C THR A 62 1.48 -17.53 2.89
N ASP A 63 0.44 -18.39 2.89
CA ASP A 63 -0.32 -18.74 1.69
C ASP A 63 -0.94 -17.50 1.02
N MET A 64 -1.46 -16.55 1.80
CA MET A 64 -1.93 -15.28 1.26
C MET A 64 -0.80 -14.46 0.61
N ARG A 65 0.42 -14.51 1.14
CA ARG A 65 1.56 -13.80 0.54
C ARG A 65 2.02 -14.50 -0.73
N ASP A 66 2.09 -15.82 -0.74
CA ASP A 66 2.47 -16.62 -1.90
C ASP A 66 1.47 -16.44 -3.05
N GLU A 67 0.17 -16.47 -2.76
CA GLU A 67 -0.85 -16.20 -3.76
C GLU A 67 -0.71 -14.78 -4.34
N LEU A 68 -0.52 -13.78 -3.47
CA LEU A 68 -0.37 -12.40 -3.90
C LEU A 68 0.87 -12.20 -4.78
N GLU A 69 1.97 -12.88 -4.47
CA GLU A 69 3.19 -12.87 -5.27
C GLU A 69 2.96 -13.46 -6.67
N CYS A 70 2.37 -14.64 -6.70
CA CYS A 70 2.10 -15.37 -7.92
C CYS A 70 1.21 -14.52 -8.83
N ARG A 71 0.11 -13.97 -8.28
CA ARG A 71 -0.78 -13.08 -9.03
C ARG A 71 -0.07 -11.86 -9.55
N PHE A 72 0.73 -11.17 -8.73
CA PHE A 72 1.44 -9.97 -9.18
C PHE A 72 2.31 -10.25 -10.42
N TYR A 73 3.00 -11.39 -10.46
CA TYR A 73 3.86 -11.74 -11.59
C TYR A 73 3.10 -12.28 -12.81
N GLU A 74 1.88 -12.78 -12.65
CA GLU A 74 0.96 -13.12 -13.75
C GLU A 74 0.32 -11.87 -14.40
N LEU A 75 0.28 -10.73 -13.70
CA LEU A 75 -0.30 -9.51 -14.23
C LEU A 75 0.51 -8.96 -15.41
N GLU A 76 -0.22 -8.41 -16.40
CA GLU A 76 0.38 -7.55 -17.41
C GLU A 76 1.07 -6.33 -16.79
N PHE A 77 2.10 -5.82 -17.46
CA PHE A 77 2.90 -4.69 -16.95
C PHE A 77 2.05 -3.46 -16.55
N SER A 78 1.01 -3.13 -17.33
CA SER A 78 0.10 -2.03 -17.04
C SER A 78 -0.66 -2.23 -15.71
N ARG A 79 -1.04 -3.47 -15.41
CA ARG A 79 -1.72 -3.88 -14.18
C ARG A 79 -0.76 -3.96 -13.01
N GLN A 80 0.49 -4.39 -13.23
CA GLN A 80 1.53 -4.31 -12.21
C GLN A 80 1.76 -2.87 -11.74
N LEU A 81 1.77 -1.90 -12.66
CA LEU A 81 1.87 -0.48 -12.29
C LEU A 81 0.69 -0.02 -11.43
N GLN A 82 -0.54 -0.37 -11.81
CA GLN A 82 -1.74 -0.05 -11.02
C GLN A 82 -1.73 -0.73 -9.65
N PHE A 83 -1.22 -1.96 -9.56
CA PHE A 83 -1.05 -2.70 -8.33
C PHE A 83 -0.05 -1.99 -7.38
N LEU A 84 1.10 -1.56 -7.91
CA LEU A 84 2.09 -0.79 -7.16
C LEU A 84 1.57 0.60 -6.77
N GLU A 85 0.76 1.24 -7.62
CA GLU A 85 0.09 2.50 -7.29
C GLU A 85 -0.92 2.31 -6.15
N CYS A 86 -1.68 1.21 -6.16
CA CYS A 86 -2.55 0.84 -5.05
C CYS A 86 -1.76 0.70 -3.75
N LEU A 87 -0.58 0.06 -3.79
CA LEU A 87 0.30 -0.04 -2.62
C LEU A 87 0.73 1.35 -2.13
N ARG A 88 1.14 2.25 -3.03
CA ARG A 88 1.57 3.63 -2.70
C ARG A 88 0.47 4.48 -2.09
N CYS A 89 -0.76 4.33 -2.58
CA CYS A 89 -1.91 5.05 -2.04
C CYS A 89 -2.29 4.57 -0.62
N ASN A 90 -2.03 3.31 -0.30
CA ASN A 90 -2.39 2.72 1.00
C ASN A 90 -1.24 2.70 2.02
N LEU A 91 0.01 2.86 1.57
CA LEU A 91 1.20 2.79 2.42
C LEU A 91 2.18 3.90 2.06
N ARG A 92 2.38 4.85 2.99
CA ARG A 92 3.28 6.00 2.80
C ARG A 92 4.73 5.58 2.50
N THR A 93 5.17 4.46 3.06
CA THR A 93 6.50 3.87 2.89
C THR A 93 6.52 2.78 1.81
N ALA A 94 5.57 2.76 0.87
CA ALA A 94 5.47 1.73 -0.16
C ALA A 94 6.78 1.47 -0.93
N CYS A 95 7.55 2.52 -1.21
CA CYS A 95 8.84 2.42 -1.91
C CYS A 95 9.89 1.61 -1.14
N ASP A 96 9.70 1.34 0.15
CA ASP A 96 10.60 0.49 0.95
C ASP A 96 10.31 -1.01 0.75
N TYR A 97 9.19 -1.34 0.08
CA TYR A 97 8.67 -2.70 -0.08
C TYR A 97 8.70 -3.20 -1.52
N TYR A 98 9.17 -2.40 -2.47
CA TYR A 98 9.41 -2.87 -3.82
C TYR A 98 10.52 -2.07 -4.48
N GLU A 99 11.17 -2.67 -5.46
CA GLU A 99 12.23 -2.04 -6.25
C GLU A 99 12.11 -2.40 -7.72
N TRP A 100 12.56 -1.51 -8.60
CA TRP A 100 12.68 -1.78 -10.02
C TRP A 100 14.03 -2.44 -10.29
N VAL A 101 13.99 -3.67 -10.78
CA VAL A 101 15.19 -4.47 -11.11
C VAL A 101 15.77 -4.01 -12.44
N LYS A 102 14.87 -3.79 -13.41
CA LYS A 102 15.11 -3.15 -14.70
C LYS A 102 13.81 -2.52 -15.18
N MET A 103 13.87 -1.78 -16.28
CA MET A 103 12.66 -1.35 -16.98
C MET A 103 11.72 -2.53 -17.24
N GLY A 104 10.49 -2.43 -16.74
CA GLY A 104 9.47 -3.45 -16.90
C GLY A 104 9.44 -4.56 -15.85
N VAL A 105 10.41 -4.64 -14.93
CA VAL A 105 10.48 -5.72 -13.93
C VAL A 105 10.63 -5.15 -12.52
N ALA A 106 9.60 -5.31 -11.71
CA ALA A 106 9.61 -4.96 -10.29
C ALA A 106 9.76 -6.20 -9.41
N GLN A 107 10.48 -6.06 -8.30
CA GLN A 107 10.48 -7.01 -7.21
C GLN A 107 9.71 -6.44 -6.03
N ILE A 108 8.75 -7.18 -5.48
CA ILE A 108 8.03 -6.81 -4.25
C ILE A 108 8.53 -7.67 -3.09
N HIS A 109 8.80 -7.05 -1.95
CA HIS A 109 9.18 -7.71 -0.70
C HIS A 109 7.96 -8.02 0.15
N LEU A 110 7.13 -8.96 -0.32
CA LEU A 110 5.87 -9.30 0.32
C LEU A 110 6.04 -9.75 1.77
N ASP A 111 7.11 -10.46 2.14
CA ASP A 111 7.37 -10.88 3.53
C ASP A 111 7.42 -9.73 4.53
N ARG A 112 7.84 -8.56 4.07
CA ARG A 112 8.00 -7.36 4.91
C ARG A 112 6.73 -6.52 4.96
N LEU A 113 5.77 -6.75 4.07
CA LEU A 113 4.57 -5.92 3.98
C LEU A 113 3.69 -6.05 5.23
N PRO A 114 3.20 -4.92 5.77
CA PRO A 114 2.17 -4.93 6.79
C PRO A 114 0.93 -5.69 6.31
N GLY A 115 0.30 -6.46 7.20
CA GLY A 115 -0.87 -7.25 6.83
C GLY A 115 -2.06 -6.40 6.33
N THR A 116 -2.14 -5.13 6.72
CA THR A 116 -3.12 -4.18 6.17
C THR A 116 -2.89 -3.91 4.68
N ALA A 117 -1.64 -3.72 4.28
CA ALA A 117 -1.28 -3.52 2.87
C ALA A 117 -1.58 -4.76 2.03
N VAL A 118 -1.26 -5.96 2.54
CA VAL A 118 -1.60 -7.24 1.88
C VAL A 118 -3.11 -7.33 1.62
N LYS A 119 -3.94 -7.01 2.62
CA LYS A 119 -5.40 -7.00 2.46
C LYS A 119 -5.88 -5.99 1.41
N CYS A 120 -5.30 -4.79 1.37
CA CYS A 120 -5.63 -3.78 0.36
C CYS A 120 -5.30 -4.28 -1.06
N LEU A 121 -4.19 -4.99 -1.23
CA LEU A 121 -3.79 -5.56 -2.52
C LEU A 121 -4.74 -6.68 -2.96
N PHE A 122 -5.21 -7.53 -2.05
CA PHE A 122 -6.27 -8.48 -2.36
C PHE A 122 -7.60 -7.81 -2.74
N GLN A 123 -7.97 -6.72 -2.07
CA GLN A 123 -9.15 -5.93 -2.46
C GLN A 123 -9.00 -5.34 -3.86
N PHE A 124 -7.79 -4.90 -4.24
CA PHE A 124 -7.49 -4.48 -5.60
C PHE A 124 -7.72 -5.63 -6.59
N LEU A 125 -7.14 -6.80 -6.35
CA LEU A 125 -7.30 -7.95 -7.25
C LEU A 125 -8.78 -8.35 -7.39
N LYS A 126 -9.52 -8.41 -6.27
CA LYS A 126 -10.95 -8.73 -6.26
C LYS A 126 -11.79 -7.70 -7.03
N LYS A 127 -11.48 -6.41 -6.90
CA LYS A 127 -12.21 -5.33 -7.60
C LYS A 127 -12.00 -5.37 -9.13
N HIS A 128 -10.91 -5.98 -9.58
CA HIS A 128 -10.54 -6.07 -10.98
C HIS A 128 -10.78 -7.46 -11.59
N ASP A 129 -11.46 -8.36 -10.87
CA ASP A 129 -11.72 -9.75 -11.27
C ASP A 129 -10.43 -10.52 -11.61
N LEU A 130 -9.36 -10.26 -10.83
CA LEU A 130 -8.03 -10.87 -10.99
C LEU A 130 -7.76 -12.01 -9.98
N MET A 131 -8.83 -12.58 -9.43
CA MET A 131 -8.78 -13.70 -8.50
C MET A 131 -9.78 -14.76 -8.89
N ASP A 132 -9.33 -16.02 -8.83
CA ASP A 132 -10.21 -17.17 -9.05
C ASP A 132 -11.06 -17.49 -7.81
N TRP A 133 -10.60 -17.07 -6.62
CA TRP A 133 -11.21 -17.41 -5.34
C TRP A 133 -11.88 -16.23 -4.64
N GLU A 134 -12.96 -16.50 -3.92
CA GLU A 134 -13.68 -15.47 -3.18
C GLU A 134 -12.92 -15.02 -1.91
N GLU A 135 -12.17 -15.96 -1.31
CA GLU A 135 -11.37 -15.77 -0.10
C GLU A 135 -9.85 -15.91 -0.39
N PRO A 136 -9.02 -14.93 0.01
CA PRO A 136 -7.57 -15.03 -0.10
C PRO A 136 -6.99 -16.20 0.69
N GLY A 137 -6.06 -16.94 0.07
CA GLY A 137 -5.39 -18.10 0.66
C GLY A 137 -6.25 -19.37 0.72
N ALA A 138 -7.43 -19.37 0.09
CA ALA A 138 -8.37 -20.48 0.09
C ALA A 138 -8.15 -21.51 -1.04
N ALA A 139 -7.06 -21.37 -1.80
CA ALA A 139 -6.65 -22.37 -2.78
C ALA A 139 -6.46 -23.76 -2.14
N ASP A 140 -6.64 -24.83 -2.92
CA ASP A 140 -6.28 -26.18 -2.47
C ASP A 140 -4.74 -26.33 -2.32
N GLU A 141 -4.30 -27.37 -1.60
CA GLU A 141 -2.87 -27.56 -1.30
C GLU A 141 -2.01 -27.80 -2.54
N ASP A 142 -2.53 -28.47 -3.57
CA ASP A 142 -1.80 -28.71 -4.83
C ASP A 142 -1.56 -27.38 -5.58
N THR A 143 -2.58 -26.52 -5.59
CA THR A 143 -2.51 -25.17 -6.16
C THR A 143 -1.53 -24.30 -5.36
N LYS A 144 -1.57 -24.35 -4.02
CA LYS A 144 -0.60 -23.64 -3.17
C LYS A 144 0.83 -24.09 -3.42
N GLU A 145 1.07 -25.39 -3.55
CA GLU A 145 2.40 -25.92 -3.85
C GLU A 145 2.91 -25.44 -5.20
N ARG A 146 2.04 -25.44 -6.22
CA ARG A 146 2.37 -24.88 -7.55
C ARG A 146 2.72 -23.39 -7.48
N MET A 147 1.95 -22.59 -6.74
CA MET A 147 2.23 -21.16 -6.53
C MET A 147 3.60 -20.97 -5.86
N ARG A 148 3.90 -21.72 -4.79
CA ARG A 148 5.21 -21.66 -4.12
C ARG A 148 6.35 -22.02 -5.07
N GLY A 149 6.18 -23.04 -5.91
CA GLY A 149 7.14 -23.41 -6.96
C GLY A 149 7.38 -22.28 -7.96
N SER A 150 6.32 -21.72 -8.53
CA SER A 150 6.39 -20.60 -9.48
C SER A 150 7.04 -19.35 -8.87
N ASN A 151 6.69 -19.02 -7.62
CA ASN A 151 7.31 -17.92 -6.88
C ASN A 151 8.81 -18.16 -6.68
N ALA A 152 9.21 -19.37 -6.30
CA ALA A 152 10.63 -19.71 -6.12
C ALA A 152 11.42 -19.56 -7.43
N GLU A 153 10.86 -20.00 -8.55
CA GLU A 153 11.46 -19.81 -9.88
C GLU A 153 11.56 -18.32 -10.25
N THR A 154 10.51 -17.55 -10.02
CA THR A 154 10.47 -16.12 -10.29
C THR A 154 11.50 -15.35 -9.47
N ARG A 155 11.63 -15.68 -8.17
CA ARG A 155 12.66 -15.09 -7.30
C ARG A 155 14.07 -15.41 -7.79
N ARG A 156 14.32 -16.63 -8.28
CA ARG A 156 15.61 -17.01 -8.88
C ARG A 156 15.90 -16.21 -10.15
N TYR A 157 14.91 -16.10 -11.04
CA TYR A 157 15.03 -15.31 -12.27
C TYR A 157 15.34 -13.84 -11.97
N ILE A 158 14.64 -13.23 -11.02
CA ILE A 158 14.87 -11.85 -10.60
C ILE A 158 16.27 -11.68 -10.01
N ALA A 159 16.74 -12.63 -9.19
CA ALA A 159 18.08 -12.57 -8.62
C ALA A 159 19.16 -12.65 -9.72
N GLU A 160 19.01 -13.55 -10.69
CA GLU A 160 19.91 -13.63 -11.84
C GLU A 160 19.90 -12.33 -12.65
N LEU A 161 18.72 -11.76 -12.87
CA LEU A 161 18.56 -10.51 -13.61
C LEU A 161 19.24 -9.33 -12.90
N LYS A 162 19.13 -9.26 -11.57
CA LYS A 162 19.84 -8.26 -10.75
C LYS A 162 21.35 -8.38 -10.89
N GLU A 163 21.88 -9.60 -10.88
CA GLU A 163 23.32 -9.80 -11.08
C GLU A 163 23.76 -9.40 -12.49
N LYS A 164 22.94 -9.69 -13.52
CA LYS A 164 23.20 -9.24 -14.90
C LYS A 164 23.17 -7.71 -15.06
N VAL A 165 22.28 -7.03 -14.35
CA VAL A 165 22.23 -5.56 -14.31
C VAL A 165 23.47 -5.03 -13.58
N ARG A 166 23.85 -5.63 -12.44
CA ARG A 166 25.05 -5.23 -11.68
C ARG A 166 26.33 -5.41 -12.48
N SER A 167 26.44 -6.46 -13.29
CA SER A 167 27.60 -6.72 -14.14
C SER A 167 27.62 -5.90 -15.44
N GLY A 168 26.59 -5.08 -15.70
CA GLY A 168 26.48 -4.27 -16.91
C GLY A 168 26.13 -5.07 -18.17
N LEU A 169 25.71 -6.34 -18.03
CA LEU A 169 25.31 -7.19 -19.16
C LEU A 169 23.92 -6.83 -19.69
N VAL A 170 23.10 -6.17 -18.87
CA VAL A 170 21.76 -5.69 -19.20
C VAL A 170 21.66 -4.24 -18.77
N ASP A 171 21.22 -3.36 -19.67
CA ASP A 171 20.94 -1.96 -19.33
C ASP A 171 19.76 -1.91 -18.33
N SER A 172 19.93 -1.14 -17.26
CA SER A 172 18.85 -0.83 -16.32
C SER A 172 17.75 0.05 -16.93
N GLY A 173 17.97 0.56 -18.14
CA GLY A 173 17.22 1.63 -18.77
C GLY A 173 17.98 2.93 -18.51
N SER A 174 18.49 3.53 -19.58
CA SER A 174 19.08 4.87 -19.53
C SER A 174 18.00 5.90 -19.12
N PRO A 175 18.37 6.92 -18.32
CA PRO A 175 17.44 7.92 -17.77
C PRO A 175 16.69 8.73 -18.83
#